data_AF-A0A3B8NZS2-F1
#
_entry.id   AF-A0A3B8NZS2-F1
#
_cell.length_a   1.000
_cell.length_b   1.000
_cell.length_c   1.000
_cell.angle_alpha   90.00
_cell.angle_beta   90.00
_cell.angle_gamma   90.00
#
_symmetry.space_group_name_H-M   'P 1'
#
loop_
_entity.id
_entity.type
_entity.pdbx_description
1 polymer ?
#
loop_
_entity_poly.entity_id
_entity_poly.type
_entity_poly.pdbx_seq_one_letter_code
_entity_poly.pdbx_strand_id
1 'polypeptide(L)'
;MTVNQRLCEEFKLRPEQTENIVNLLDEGNTVPFIARYRKEVTGNPGDQVLRELAERLEYLRGLDKRREEVTGTLETLGVLTEELKDKLAAAQTLTEIEDLYRPYRPKRKTRASVAKEKGLQPLAEELLKQGKESPLTLAEGYVDAEKGVENVEDALQGAKDILAEMFSDDADLRKALRTYLAQHAVLTSTGPLKEDVAGTYATYYDYAEGVAKAAGHRILAIDRGEKDEILKVKITCDRDTCLSALYNAYVQAGSPCTKTVMEACDDSFDRLIFPSLERELRNDLSEKAQTGAIHVFGVNLRQLLMQPPVKNRVTLGLDPAYRTGCKLAVVDGTGKVLDTTVVYP
;
A
#
# COMPACT_ATOMS: atom_id res chain seq x y z
N MET A 1 19.12 -15.08 -2.11
CA MET A 1 18.24 -16.04 -2.81
C MET A 1 17.81 -15.40 -4.12
N THR A 2 18.01 -16.06 -5.25
CA THR A 2 17.69 -15.50 -6.58
C THR A 2 16.18 -15.51 -6.85
N VAL A 3 15.70 -14.72 -7.82
CA VAL A 3 14.30 -14.70 -8.27
C VAL A 3 13.80 -16.13 -8.59
N ASN A 4 14.59 -16.88 -9.36
CA ASN A 4 14.21 -18.25 -9.76
C ASN A 4 14.12 -19.21 -8.57
N GLN A 5 14.99 -19.07 -7.57
CA GLN A 5 14.88 -19.87 -6.34
C GLN A 5 13.59 -19.55 -5.58
N ARG A 6 13.21 -18.26 -5.47
CA ARG A 6 11.96 -17.87 -4.80
C ARG A 6 10.73 -18.42 -5.52
N LEU A 7 10.69 -18.30 -6.85
CA LEU A 7 9.61 -18.87 -7.66
C LEU A 7 9.53 -20.40 -7.53
N CYS A 8 10.67 -21.07 -7.49
CA CYS A 8 10.77 -22.52 -7.29
C CYS A 8 10.11 -22.95 -5.97
N GLU A 9 10.38 -22.25 -4.87
CA GLU A 9 9.78 -22.54 -3.56
C GLU A 9 8.29 -22.18 -3.50
N GLU A 10 7.91 -20.99 -3.98
CA GLU A 10 6.51 -20.50 -3.92
C GLU A 10 5.56 -21.40 -4.74
N PHE A 11 5.97 -21.82 -5.93
CA PHE A 11 5.15 -22.64 -6.84
C PHE A 11 5.40 -24.14 -6.71
N LYS A 12 6.32 -24.55 -5.83
CA LYS A 12 6.71 -25.96 -5.62
C LYS A 12 7.10 -26.68 -6.92
N LEU A 13 7.78 -25.95 -7.81
CA LEU A 13 8.28 -26.47 -9.08
C LEU A 13 9.74 -26.92 -8.93
N ARG A 14 10.23 -27.78 -9.83
CA ARG A 14 11.66 -28.09 -9.87
C ARG A 14 12.45 -26.86 -10.37
N PRO A 15 13.71 -26.66 -9.95
CA PRO A 15 14.54 -25.55 -10.42
C PRO A 15 14.62 -25.45 -11.94
N GLU A 16 14.90 -26.58 -12.62
CA GLU A 16 14.95 -26.67 -14.08
C GLU A 16 13.63 -26.27 -14.75
N GLN A 17 12.48 -26.62 -14.16
CA GLN A 17 11.18 -26.24 -14.70
C GLN A 17 10.97 -24.74 -14.61
N THR A 18 11.33 -24.16 -13.46
CA THR A 18 11.20 -22.71 -13.22
C THR A 18 12.08 -21.94 -14.20
N GLU A 19 13.34 -22.35 -14.36
CA GLU A 19 14.28 -21.74 -15.29
C GLU A 19 13.79 -21.81 -16.74
N ASN A 20 13.31 -22.99 -17.19
CA ASN A 20 12.77 -23.15 -18.53
C ASN A 20 11.53 -22.26 -18.78
N ILE A 21 10.63 -22.15 -17.80
CA ILE A 21 9.46 -21.27 -17.91
C ILE A 21 9.89 -19.81 -18.01
N VAL A 22 10.82 -19.37 -17.15
CA VAL A 22 11.35 -18.00 -17.16
C VAL A 22 12.01 -17.67 -18.51
N ASN A 23 12.88 -18.55 -19.01
CA ASN A 23 13.54 -18.35 -20.31
C ASN A 23 12.53 -18.22 -21.45
N LEU A 24 11.49 -19.06 -21.48
CA LEU A 24 10.44 -18.95 -22.49
C LEU A 24 9.66 -17.64 -22.38
N LEU A 25 9.38 -17.16 -21.17
CA LEU A 25 8.73 -15.85 -20.98
C LEU A 25 9.64 -14.70 -21.45
N ASP A 26 10.94 -14.78 -21.19
CA ASP A 26 11.94 -13.79 -21.60
C ASP A 26 12.13 -13.73 -23.12
N GLU A 27 11.99 -14.87 -23.80
CA GLU A 27 11.92 -14.95 -25.27
C GLU A 27 10.63 -14.32 -25.85
N GLY A 28 9.72 -13.82 -25.01
CA GLY A 28 8.46 -13.20 -25.42
C GLY A 28 7.33 -14.20 -25.72
N ASN A 29 7.47 -15.47 -25.31
CA ASN A 29 6.40 -16.44 -25.49
C ASN A 29 5.24 -16.14 -24.54
N THR A 30 4.01 -16.21 -25.06
CA THR A 30 2.81 -16.01 -24.24
C THR A 30 2.48 -17.23 -23.37
N VAL A 31 1.83 -17.02 -22.22
CA VAL A 31 1.37 -18.12 -21.35
C VAL A 31 0.56 -19.18 -22.11
N PRO A 32 -0.43 -18.85 -22.97
CA PRO A 32 -1.14 -19.85 -23.76
C PRO A 32 -0.24 -20.64 -24.72
N PHE A 33 0.79 -20.00 -25.29
CA PHE A 33 1.74 -20.67 -26.16
C PHE A 33 2.59 -21.67 -25.38
N ILE A 34 3.13 -21.27 -24.23
CA ILE A 34 3.93 -22.13 -23.36
C ILE A 34 3.10 -23.33 -22.90
N ALA A 35 1.89 -23.06 -22.38
CA ALA A 35 0.96 -24.07 -21.90
C ALA A 35 0.58 -25.10 -22.97
N ARG A 36 0.46 -24.68 -24.24
CA ARG A 36 0.04 -25.57 -25.33
C ARG A 36 1.19 -26.30 -26.01
N TYR A 37 2.31 -25.62 -26.26
CA TYR A 37 3.37 -26.07 -27.17
C TYR A 37 4.73 -26.30 -26.51
N ARG A 38 4.88 -26.04 -25.21
CA ARG A 38 6.14 -26.22 -24.46
C ARG A 38 5.96 -27.08 -23.20
N LYS A 39 4.97 -27.97 -23.22
CA LYS A 39 4.62 -28.85 -22.08
C LYS A 39 5.77 -29.74 -21.62
N GLU A 40 6.50 -30.34 -22.55
CA GLU A 40 7.59 -31.27 -22.19
C GLU A 40 8.75 -30.53 -21.52
N VAL A 41 9.13 -29.38 -22.07
CA VAL A 41 10.24 -28.55 -21.57
C VAL A 41 9.92 -27.93 -20.20
N THR A 42 8.65 -27.59 -19.95
CA THR A 42 8.20 -26.98 -18.69
C THR A 42 7.71 -28.01 -17.66
N GLY A 43 7.58 -29.28 -18.05
CA GLY A 43 6.99 -30.35 -17.23
C GLY A 43 5.50 -30.17 -16.93
N ASN A 44 4.78 -29.55 -17.88
CA ASN A 44 3.32 -29.46 -17.95
C ASN A 44 2.60 -28.84 -16.73
N PRO A 45 3.00 -27.63 -16.26
CA PRO A 45 2.20 -26.86 -15.31
C PRO A 45 0.88 -26.43 -15.98
N GLY A 46 -0.17 -26.23 -15.17
CA GLY A 46 -1.44 -25.69 -15.66
C GLY A 46 -1.34 -24.22 -16.05
N ASP A 47 -2.20 -23.76 -16.96
CA ASP A 47 -2.24 -22.36 -17.45
C ASP A 47 -2.33 -21.32 -16.34
N GLN A 48 -3.04 -21.64 -15.25
CA GLN A 48 -3.16 -20.76 -14.09
C GLN A 48 -1.82 -20.59 -13.37
N VAL A 49 -1.08 -21.68 -13.15
CA VAL A 49 0.25 -21.66 -12.52
C VAL A 49 1.22 -20.85 -13.37
N LEU A 50 1.20 -21.02 -14.70
CA LEU A 50 2.05 -20.25 -15.60
C LEU A 50 1.75 -18.75 -15.56
N ARG A 51 0.47 -18.38 -15.44
CA ARG A 51 0.05 -16.96 -15.33
C ARG A 51 0.50 -16.36 -14.00
N GLU A 52 0.20 -17.03 -12.89
CA GLU A 52 0.60 -16.58 -11.55
C GLU A 52 2.14 -16.47 -11.43
N LEU A 53 2.88 -17.42 -12.02
CA LEU A 53 4.33 -17.38 -12.08
C LEU A 53 4.84 -16.19 -12.90
N ALA A 54 4.24 -15.90 -14.06
CA ALA A 54 4.63 -14.76 -14.89
C ALA A 54 4.40 -13.42 -14.16
N GLU A 55 3.24 -13.25 -13.53
CA GLU A 55 2.92 -12.06 -12.72
C GLU A 55 3.90 -11.92 -11.54
N ARG A 56 4.20 -13.04 -10.85
CA ARG A 56 5.14 -13.05 -9.73
C ARG A 56 6.59 -12.78 -10.16
N LEU A 57 7.01 -13.28 -11.32
CA LEU A 57 8.32 -13.02 -11.91
C LEU A 57 8.51 -11.52 -12.16
N GLU A 58 7.52 -10.86 -12.77
CA GLU A 58 7.54 -9.42 -13.00
C GLU A 58 7.64 -8.63 -11.69
N TYR A 59 6.85 -9.01 -10.68
CA TYR A 59 6.91 -8.39 -9.36
C TYR A 59 8.31 -8.52 -8.72
N LEU A 60 8.88 -9.74 -8.71
CA LEU A 60 10.18 -9.99 -8.10
C LEU A 60 11.32 -9.25 -8.82
N ARG A 61 11.25 -9.16 -10.15
CA ARG A 61 12.19 -8.34 -10.93
C ARG A 61 12.06 -6.85 -10.64
N GLY A 62 10.83 -6.35 -10.52
CA GLY A 62 10.58 -4.97 -10.11
C GLY A 62 11.16 -4.67 -8.72
N LEU A 63 11.00 -5.61 -7.78
CA LEU A 63 11.58 -5.53 -6.45
C LEU A 63 13.12 -5.48 -6.49
N ASP A 64 13.75 -6.38 -7.24
CA ASP A 64 15.22 -6.45 -7.34
C ASP A 64 15.79 -5.19 -8.02
N LYS A 65 15.16 -4.75 -9.12
CA LYS A 65 15.53 -3.49 -9.79
C LYS A 65 15.44 -2.31 -8.83
N ARG A 66 14.37 -2.22 -8.05
CA ARG A 66 14.23 -1.13 -7.07
C ARG A 66 15.29 -1.21 -5.97
N ARG A 67 15.63 -2.42 -5.51
CA ARG A 67 16.71 -2.62 -4.54
C ARG A 67 18.04 -2.11 -5.07
N GLU A 68 18.36 -2.42 -6.32
CA GLU A 68 19.58 -1.95 -7.00
C GLU A 68 19.62 -0.43 -7.12
N GLU A 69 18.52 0.20 -7.57
CA GLU A 69 18.40 1.66 -7.67
C GLU A 69 18.62 2.35 -6.31
N VAL A 70 17.99 1.84 -5.25
CA VAL A 70 18.14 2.37 -3.89
C VAL A 70 19.56 2.18 -3.39
N THR A 71 20.14 1.00 -3.59
CA THR A 71 21.52 0.70 -3.17
C THR A 71 22.51 1.64 -3.85
N GLY A 72 22.43 1.80 -5.17
CA GLY A 72 23.31 2.71 -5.92
C GLY A 72 23.14 4.17 -5.52
N THR A 73 21.91 4.58 -5.15
CA THR A 73 21.65 5.92 -4.61
C THR A 73 22.35 6.13 -3.26
N LEU A 74 22.27 5.14 -2.35
CA LEU A 74 22.88 5.20 -1.03
C LEU A 74 24.42 5.13 -1.09
N GLU A 75 24.98 4.37 -2.04
CA GLU A 75 26.41 4.35 -2.34
C GLU A 75 26.90 5.72 -2.82
N THR A 76 26.15 6.35 -3.74
CA THR A 76 26.49 7.67 -4.28
C THR A 76 26.47 8.75 -3.19
N LEU A 77 25.54 8.63 -2.23
CA LEU A 77 25.46 9.53 -1.08
C LEU A 77 26.53 9.24 0.00
N GLY A 78 27.26 8.14 -0.11
CA GLY A 78 28.29 7.74 0.87
C GLY A 78 27.73 7.30 2.23
N VAL A 79 26.45 6.91 2.27
CA VAL A 79 25.72 6.55 3.51
C VAL A 79 25.40 5.07 3.63
N LEU A 80 25.78 4.25 2.63
CA LEU A 80 25.57 2.81 2.66
C LEU A 80 26.51 2.14 3.68
N THR A 81 25.96 1.80 4.84
CA THR A 81 26.65 0.97 5.84
C THR A 81 26.44 -0.51 5.53
N GLU A 82 27.31 -1.39 6.06
CA GLU A 82 27.13 -2.85 5.91
C GLU A 82 25.80 -3.30 6.54
N GLU A 83 25.38 -2.70 7.66
CA GLU A 83 24.06 -3.01 8.26
C GLU A 83 22.90 -2.63 7.32
N LEU A 84 22.95 -1.46 6.69
CA LEU A 84 21.90 -1.01 5.77
C LEU A 84 21.87 -1.88 4.50
N LYS A 85 23.04 -2.29 4.02
CA LYS A 85 23.19 -3.23 2.89
C LYS A 85 22.58 -4.60 3.21
N ASP A 86 22.83 -5.12 4.40
CA ASP A 86 22.23 -6.38 4.87
C ASP A 86 20.71 -6.26 5.01
N LYS A 87 20.20 -5.16 5.58
CA LYS A 87 18.76 -4.89 5.68
C LYS A 87 18.10 -4.80 4.29
N LEU A 88 18.73 -4.12 3.33
CA LEU A 88 18.23 -4.03 1.94
C LEU A 88 18.22 -5.39 1.24
N ALA A 89 19.26 -6.20 1.43
CA ALA A 89 19.35 -7.55 0.87
C ALA A 89 18.27 -8.48 1.46
N ALA A 90 17.95 -8.31 2.74
CA ALA A 90 16.92 -9.07 3.44
C ALA A 90 15.48 -8.62 3.11
N ALA A 91 15.28 -7.39 2.64
CA ALA A 91 13.96 -6.84 2.33
C ALA A 91 13.21 -7.69 1.28
N GLN A 92 11.98 -8.08 1.63
CA GLN A 92 11.13 -8.98 0.84
C GLN A 92 10.00 -8.26 0.10
N THR A 93 9.72 -7.02 0.48
CA THR A 93 8.64 -6.22 -0.10
C THR A 93 9.14 -4.86 -0.56
N LEU A 94 8.44 -4.27 -1.53
CA LEU A 94 8.75 -2.93 -2.02
C LEU A 94 8.66 -1.91 -0.87
N THR A 95 7.67 -2.07 0.01
CA THR A 95 7.46 -1.22 1.19
C THR A 95 8.65 -1.24 2.14
N GLU A 96 9.24 -2.41 2.42
CA GLU A 96 10.44 -2.51 3.27
C GLU A 96 11.65 -1.78 2.64
N ILE A 97 11.83 -1.89 1.32
CA ILE A 97 12.88 -1.16 0.60
C ILE A 97 12.64 0.35 0.69
N GLU A 98 11.40 0.80 0.49
CA GLU A 98 11.04 2.21 0.57
C GLU A 98 11.17 2.78 1.98
N ASP A 99 10.84 2.00 3.03
CA ASP A 99 11.03 2.39 4.42
C ASP A 99 12.54 2.58 4.73
N LEU A 100 13.41 1.68 4.26
CA LEU A 100 14.88 1.81 4.42
C LEU A 100 15.46 3.00 3.64
N TYR A 101 14.89 3.33 2.48
CA TYR A 101 15.31 4.47 1.67
C TYR A 101 14.77 5.81 2.18
N ARG A 102 13.68 5.80 2.96
CA ARG A 102 12.94 6.99 3.41
C ARG A 102 13.80 8.09 4.05
N PRO A 103 14.77 7.79 4.94
CA PRO A 103 15.63 8.82 5.54
C PRO A 103 16.47 9.60 4.52
N TYR A 104 16.81 8.96 3.39
CA TYR A 104 17.74 9.46 2.39
C TYR A 104 17.04 10.02 1.14
N ARG A 105 15.72 9.83 1.05
CA ARG A 105 14.92 10.34 -0.05
C ARG A 105 14.95 11.87 -0.06
N PRO A 106 15.18 12.53 -1.21
CA PRO A 106 15.08 13.97 -1.31
C PRO A 106 13.68 14.45 -0.87
N LYS A 107 13.63 15.30 0.18
CA LYS A 107 12.39 15.84 0.72
C LYS A 107 12.17 17.26 0.25
N ARG A 108 10.90 17.65 0.08
CA ARG A 108 10.51 19.07 0.00
C ARG A 108 10.87 19.75 1.32
N LYS A 109 10.92 21.08 1.33
CA LYS A 109 11.20 21.88 2.53
C LYS A 109 10.21 21.51 3.67
N THR A 110 10.67 20.70 4.62
CA THR A 110 9.96 20.27 5.84
C THR A 110 10.31 21.14 7.03
N ARG A 111 9.52 21.08 8.11
CA ARG A 111 9.84 21.77 9.38
C ARG A 111 11.21 21.35 9.92
N ALA A 112 11.53 20.07 9.85
CA ALA A 112 12.84 19.54 10.21
C ALA A 112 13.97 20.09 9.31
N SER A 113 13.77 20.13 7.99
CA SER A 113 14.78 20.70 7.08
C SER A 113 15.04 22.19 7.34
N VAL A 114 13.98 22.95 7.64
CA VAL A 114 14.09 24.36 8.03
C VAL A 114 14.88 24.47 9.34
N ALA A 115 14.55 23.65 10.35
CA ALA A 115 15.28 23.64 11.62
C ALA A 115 16.76 23.25 11.44
N LYS A 116 17.06 22.31 10.54
CA LYS A 116 18.43 21.94 10.16
C LYS A 116 19.18 23.11 9.49
N GLU A 117 18.53 23.82 8.55
CA GLU A 117 19.08 25.04 7.93
C GLU A 117 19.38 26.13 8.96
N LYS A 118 18.58 26.21 10.04
CA LYS A 118 18.80 27.12 11.18
C LYS A 118 19.91 26.66 12.14
N GLY A 119 20.53 25.50 11.90
CA GLY A 119 21.61 24.97 12.73
C GLY A 119 21.16 24.26 14.00
N LEU A 120 19.89 23.83 14.09
CA LEU A 120 19.33 23.16 15.28
C LEU A 120 19.58 21.65 15.34
N GLN A 121 20.28 21.08 14.35
CA GLN A 121 20.63 19.66 14.30
C GLN A 121 21.42 19.19 15.54
N PRO A 122 22.47 19.90 15.99
CA PRO A 122 23.23 19.46 17.18
C PRO A 122 22.40 19.50 18.47
N LEU A 123 21.44 20.43 18.58
CA LEU A 123 20.50 20.48 19.71
C LEU A 123 19.59 19.24 19.72
N ALA A 124 19.05 18.84 18.57
CA ALA A 124 18.24 17.63 18.45
C ALA A 124 19.03 16.37 18.85
N GLU A 125 20.28 16.25 18.39
CA GLU A 125 21.17 15.15 18.76
C GLU A 125 21.48 15.10 20.26
N GLU A 126 21.66 16.25 20.91
CA GLU A 126 21.88 16.32 22.35
C GLU A 126 20.63 15.96 23.15
N LEU A 127 19.46 16.44 22.73
CA LEU A 127 18.18 16.07 23.32
C LEU A 127 17.90 14.56 23.18
N LEU A 128 18.29 13.94 22.07
CA LEU A 128 18.11 12.50 21.85
C LEU A 128 18.91 11.64 22.85
N LYS A 129 20.13 12.08 23.20
CA LYS A 129 20.97 11.40 24.21
C LYS A 129 20.32 11.41 25.59
N GLN A 130 19.41 12.37 25.84
CA GLN A 130 18.66 12.52 27.09
C GLN A 130 19.58 12.61 28.33
N GLY A 131 20.62 13.43 28.22
CA GLY A 131 21.58 13.70 29.31
C GLY A 131 20.95 14.35 30.55
N LYS A 132 21.80 14.78 31.49
CA LYS A 132 21.37 15.36 32.78
C LYS A 132 21.03 16.86 32.71
N GLU A 133 21.27 17.50 31.57
CA GLU A 133 20.99 18.93 31.39
C GLU A 133 19.53 19.16 31.01
N SER A 134 19.00 20.32 31.41
CA SER A 134 17.64 20.73 31.07
C SER A 134 17.55 21.07 29.58
N PRO A 135 16.48 20.67 28.87
CA PRO A 135 16.23 21.07 27.48
C PRO A 135 16.32 22.58 27.26
N LEU A 136 15.78 23.36 28.19
CA LEU A 136 15.80 24.82 28.09
C LEU A 136 17.24 25.35 28.10
N THR A 137 18.07 24.86 29.01
CA THR A 137 19.49 25.24 29.11
C THR A 137 20.28 24.83 27.88
N LEU A 138 20.03 23.63 27.35
CA LEU A 138 20.64 23.18 26.10
C LEU A 138 20.27 24.09 24.92
N ALA A 139 19.02 24.57 24.88
CA ALA A 139 18.50 25.39 23.79
C ALA A 139 18.93 26.86 23.83
N GLU A 140 19.33 27.40 25.00
CA GLU A 140 19.85 28.78 25.12
C GLU A 140 21.01 29.07 24.16
N GLY A 141 21.90 28.10 23.96
CA GLY A 141 23.05 28.23 23.06
C GLY A 141 22.71 28.26 21.56
N TYR A 142 21.45 28.04 21.20
CA TYR A 142 20.98 27.94 19.82
C TYR A 142 20.01 29.07 19.42
N VAL A 143 19.78 30.05 20.31
CA VAL A 143 18.98 31.24 19.99
C VAL A 143 19.78 32.15 19.07
N ASP A 144 19.25 32.39 17.87
CA ASP A 144 19.91 33.16 16.83
C ASP A 144 18.84 33.81 15.94
N ALA A 145 18.57 35.09 16.21
CA ALA A 145 17.56 35.87 15.49
C ALA A 145 17.92 36.04 14.00
N GLU A 146 19.20 36.04 13.63
CA GLU A 146 19.63 36.14 12.23
C GLU A 146 19.29 34.86 11.45
N LYS A 147 19.33 33.71 12.13
CA LYS A 147 18.83 32.43 11.59
C LYS A 147 17.32 32.25 11.78
N GLY A 148 16.61 33.23 12.34
CA GLY A 148 15.17 33.18 12.59
C GLY A 148 14.78 32.24 13.73
N VAL A 149 15.62 32.10 14.74
CA VAL A 149 15.32 31.45 16.03
C VAL A 149 15.23 32.54 17.08
N GLU A 150 14.02 33.00 17.42
CA GLU A 150 13.84 34.23 18.20
C GLU A 150 13.99 34.01 19.71
N ASN A 151 13.68 32.80 20.18
CA ASN A 151 13.68 32.44 21.59
C ASN A 151 14.04 30.95 21.80
N VAL A 152 14.16 30.56 23.07
CA VAL A 152 14.52 29.20 23.49
C VAL A 152 13.45 28.20 23.06
N GLU A 153 12.18 28.59 23.12
CA GLU A 153 11.04 27.78 22.72
C GLU A 153 11.08 27.45 21.21
N ASP A 154 11.47 28.39 20.36
CA ASP A 154 11.66 28.19 18.92
C ASP A 154 12.78 27.21 18.64
N ALA A 155 13.90 27.31 19.37
CA ALA A 155 15.03 26.39 19.26
C ALA A 155 14.60 24.96 19.64
N LEU A 156 13.89 24.81 20.77
CA LEU A 156 13.34 23.54 21.21
C LEU A 156 12.32 22.98 20.23
N GLN A 157 11.42 23.81 19.70
CA GLN A 157 10.41 23.37 18.74
C GLN A 157 11.07 22.90 17.44
N GLY A 158 12.08 23.62 16.94
CA GLY A 158 12.85 23.18 15.78
C GLY A 158 13.61 21.88 16.02
N ALA A 159 14.20 21.70 17.20
CA ALA A 159 14.85 20.44 17.57
C ALA A 159 13.83 19.28 17.67
N LYS A 160 12.64 19.53 18.24
CA LYS A 160 11.53 18.56 18.26
C LYS A 160 11.06 18.19 16.86
N ASP A 161 10.97 19.15 15.94
CA ASP A 161 10.61 18.88 14.54
C ASP A 161 11.64 17.97 13.85
N ILE A 162 12.93 18.14 14.16
CA ILE A 162 14.01 17.25 13.66
C ILE A 162 13.85 15.84 14.23
N LEU A 163 13.65 15.72 15.54
CA LEU A 163 13.43 14.42 16.21
C LEU A 163 12.19 13.73 15.67
N ALA A 164 11.08 14.46 15.51
CA ALA A 164 9.83 13.91 14.99
C ALA A 164 9.99 13.34 13.58
N GLU A 165 10.75 14.01 12.70
CA GLU A 165 11.05 13.48 11.37
C GLU A 165 11.94 12.23 11.44
N MET A 166 12.95 12.24 12.31
CA MET A 166 13.84 11.09 12.51
C MET A 166 13.08 9.85 12.99
N PHE A 167 12.23 9.98 14.01
CA PHE A 167 11.39 8.88 14.52
C PHE A 167 10.43 8.38 13.44
N SER A 168 9.90 9.27 12.61
CA SER A 168 8.96 8.93 11.55
C SER A 168 9.61 8.08 10.44
N ASP A 169 10.92 8.22 10.24
CA ASP A 169 11.69 7.52 9.21
C ASP A 169 12.33 6.21 9.70
N ASP A 170 12.14 5.83 10.96
CA ASP A 170 12.62 4.56 11.49
C ASP A 170 11.84 3.38 10.88
N ALA A 171 12.53 2.60 10.06
CA ALA A 171 11.94 1.47 9.34
C ALA A 171 11.42 0.37 10.26
N ASP A 172 12.12 0.09 11.37
CA ASP A 172 11.77 -0.98 12.31
C ASP A 172 10.50 -0.58 13.10
N LEU A 173 10.43 0.67 13.55
CA LEU A 173 9.23 1.23 14.19
C LEU A 173 8.04 1.23 13.24
N ARG A 174 8.21 1.70 11.99
CA ARG A 174 7.14 1.71 10.99
C ARG A 174 6.62 0.31 10.72
N LYS A 175 7.50 -0.68 10.61
CA LYS A 175 7.12 -2.08 10.41
C LYS A 175 6.30 -2.62 11.59
N ALA A 176 6.70 -2.32 12.82
CA ALA A 176 5.95 -2.70 14.02
C ALA A 176 4.55 -2.07 14.05
N LEU A 177 4.46 -0.76 13.83
CA LEU A 177 3.18 -0.03 13.82
C LEU A 177 2.27 -0.47 12.68
N ARG A 178 2.81 -0.73 11.48
CA ARG A 178 2.05 -1.25 10.34
C ARG A 178 1.43 -2.61 10.67
N THR A 179 2.22 -3.49 11.30
CA THR A 179 1.74 -4.82 11.74
C THR A 179 0.62 -4.68 12.76
N TYR A 180 0.78 -3.78 13.73
CA TYR A 180 -0.24 -3.49 14.74
C TYR A 180 -1.53 -2.96 14.10
N LEU A 181 -1.45 -1.96 13.24
CA LEU A 181 -2.61 -1.36 12.57
C LEU A 181 -3.36 -2.38 11.71
N ALA A 182 -2.65 -3.24 10.97
CA ALA A 182 -3.28 -4.28 10.17
C ALA A 182 -4.13 -5.27 11.00
N GLN A 183 -3.81 -5.43 12.29
CA GLN A 183 -4.51 -6.36 13.19
C GLN A 183 -5.59 -5.68 14.03
N HIS A 184 -5.35 -4.45 14.48
CA HIS A 184 -6.14 -3.80 15.51
C HIS A 184 -6.87 -2.53 15.07
N ALA A 185 -6.54 -1.97 13.90
CA ALA A 185 -7.20 -0.75 13.45
C ALA A 185 -8.66 -1.01 13.08
N VAL A 186 -9.48 0.03 13.24
CA VAL A 186 -10.90 0.02 12.94
C VAL A 186 -11.17 1.03 11.84
N LEU A 187 -11.75 0.55 10.74
CA LEU A 187 -12.29 1.39 9.70
C LEU A 187 -13.65 1.91 10.14
N THR A 188 -13.81 3.22 10.09
CA THR A 188 -15.03 3.93 10.48
C THR A 188 -15.54 4.74 9.30
N SER A 189 -16.86 4.78 9.13
CA SER A 189 -17.53 5.58 8.11
C SER A 189 -18.67 6.36 8.75
N THR A 190 -18.77 7.64 8.40
CA THR A 190 -19.79 8.57 8.89
C THR A 190 -20.48 9.28 7.72
N GLY A 191 -21.78 9.53 7.82
CA GLY A 191 -22.56 10.20 6.79
C GLY A 191 -24.06 10.24 7.11
N PRO A 192 -24.90 10.63 6.15
CA PRO A 192 -24.54 11.17 4.85
C PRO A 192 -24.05 12.62 4.96
N LEU A 193 -22.99 12.98 4.23
CA LEU A 193 -22.53 14.37 4.11
C LEU A 193 -23.31 15.18 3.06
N LYS A 194 -23.95 14.47 2.11
CA LYS A 194 -24.75 14.99 1.00
C LYS A 194 -25.96 14.10 0.76
N GLU A 195 -26.94 14.57 -0.02
CA GLU A 195 -28.14 13.79 -0.33
C GLU A 195 -27.82 12.50 -1.09
N ASP A 196 -28.16 11.35 -0.48
CA ASP A 196 -28.10 10.02 -1.10
C ASP A 196 -29.50 9.64 -1.58
N VAL A 197 -29.86 10.11 -2.77
CA VAL A 197 -31.22 10.01 -3.35
C VAL A 197 -31.76 8.58 -3.39
N ALA A 198 -30.88 7.58 -3.54
CA ALA A 198 -31.25 6.18 -3.63
C ALA A 198 -31.06 5.42 -2.30
N GLY A 199 -30.52 6.06 -1.26
CA GLY A 199 -30.16 5.41 0.01
C GLY A 199 -29.13 4.29 -0.18
N THR A 200 -28.27 4.40 -1.19
CA THR A 200 -27.34 3.31 -1.59
C THR A 200 -26.35 2.99 -0.48
N TYR A 201 -25.98 4.00 0.31
CA TYR A 201 -24.94 3.90 1.34
C TYR A 201 -25.50 3.89 2.76
N ALA A 202 -26.82 3.74 2.93
CA ALA A 202 -27.50 3.85 4.22
C ALA A 202 -26.91 2.93 5.31
N THR A 203 -26.50 1.72 4.94
CA THR A 203 -25.84 0.76 5.84
C THR A 203 -24.48 1.24 6.38
N TYR A 204 -23.89 2.27 5.76
CA TYR A 204 -22.53 2.77 6.05
C TYR A 204 -22.49 4.19 6.64
N TYR A 205 -23.64 4.78 6.98
CA TYR A 205 -23.73 6.12 7.57
C TYR A 205 -23.17 6.21 8.99
N ASP A 206 -23.29 5.14 9.77
CA ASP A 206 -22.63 5.01 11.08
C ASP A 206 -22.11 3.57 11.17
N TYR A 207 -20.89 3.39 10.69
CA TYR A 207 -20.30 2.07 10.50
C TYR A 207 -18.90 2.00 11.08
N ALA A 208 -18.61 0.91 11.78
CA ALA A 208 -17.30 0.62 12.31
C ALA A 208 -16.99 -0.89 12.18
N GLU A 209 -15.81 -1.21 11.64
CA GLU A 209 -15.36 -2.59 11.49
C GLU A 209 -13.84 -2.70 11.60
N GLY A 210 -13.34 -3.73 12.29
CA GLY A 210 -11.91 -4.02 12.33
C GLY A 210 -11.35 -4.35 10.95
N VAL A 211 -10.27 -3.68 10.55
CA VAL A 211 -9.69 -3.80 9.19
C VAL A 211 -9.28 -5.22 8.83
N ALA A 212 -8.83 -6.00 9.83
CA ALA A 212 -8.42 -7.39 9.64
C ALA A 212 -9.56 -8.32 9.18
N LYS A 213 -10.82 -7.97 9.47
CA LYS A 213 -12.01 -8.78 9.16
C LYS A 213 -12.90 -8.15 8.09
N ALA A 214 -12.55 -6.96 7.61
CA ALA A 214 -13.36 -6.22 6.64
C ALA A 214 -13.45 -6.97 5.31
N ALA A 215 -14.67 -7.29 4.88
CA ALA A 215 -14.88 -7.98 3.61
C ALA A 215 -14.68 -7.03 2.43
N GLY A 216 -14.07 -7.52 1.35
CA GLY A 216 -13.73 -6.69 0.18
C GLY A 216 -14.91 -5.94 -0.43
N HIS A 217 -16.10 -6.55 -0.52
CA HIS A 217 -17.28 -5.85 -1.04
C HIS A 217 -17.72 -4.66 -0.17
N ARG A 218 -17.49 -4.70 1.15
CA ARG A 218 -17.78 -3.57 2.05
C ARG A 218 -16.76 -2.46 1.88
N ILE A 219 -15.48 -2.81 1.79
CA ILE A 219 -14.41 -1.85 1.48
C ILE A 219 -14.74 -1.10 0.19
N LEU A 220 -15.06 -1.82 -0.90
CA LEU A 220 -15.41 -1.21 -2.19
C LEU A 220 -16.66 -0.31 -2.10
N ALA A 221 -17.68 -0.71 -1.34
CA ALA A 221 -18.88 0.10 -1.16
C ALA A 221 -18.59 1.41 -0.40
N ILE A 222 -17.78 1.31 0.67
CA ILE A 222 -17.38 2.45 1.49
C ILE A 222 -16.48 3.40 0.68
N ASP A 223 -15.49 2.87 -0.05
CA ASP A 223 -14.60 3.67 -0.89
C ASP A 223 -15.37 4.39 -2.00
N ARG A 224 -16.40 3.73 -2.55
CA ARG A 224 -17.31 4.36 -3.52
C ARG A 224 -18.11 5.48 -2.89
N GLY A 225 -18.70 5.26 -1.70
CA GLY A 225 -19.44 6.30 -0.99
C GLY A 225 -18.57 7.49 -0.55
N GLU A 226 -17.30 7.25 -0.24
CA GLU A 226 -16.31 8.32 0.00
C GLU A 226 -16.00 9.09 -1.27
N LYS A 227 -15.77 8.39 -2.40
CA LYS A 227 -15.51 9.01 -3.71
C LYS A 227 -16.69 9.85 -4.20
N ASP A 228 -17.91 9.42 -3.91
CA ASP A 228 -19.15 10.14 -4.21
C ASP A 228 -19.42 11.29 -3.20
N GLU A 229 -18.51 11.50 -2.23
CA GLU A 229 -18.59 12.54 -1.17
C GLU A 229 -19.83 12.42 -0.27
N ILE A 230 -20.42 11.23 -0.19
CA ILE A 230 -21.57 10.92 0.68
C ILE A 230 -21.09 10.42 2.05
N LEU A 231 -19.99 9.68 2.08
CA LEU A 231 -19.38 9.16 3.31
C LEU A 231 -18.07 9.87 3.62
N LYS A 232 -17.75 9.96 4.91
CA LYS A 232 -16.41 10.30 5.41
C LYS A 232 -15.81 9.06 6.05
N VAL A 233 -14.67 8.61 5.55
CA VAL A 233 -14.02 7.38 6.02
C VAL A 233 -12.76 7.74 6.78
N LYS A 234 -12.50 7.00 7.86
CA LYS A 234 -11.28 7.14 8.67
C LYS A 234 -10.84 5.79 9.19
N ILE A 235 -9.53 5.63 9.36
CA ILE A 235 -8.99 4.58 10.21
C ILE A 235 -8.80 5.14 11.61
N THR A 236 -9.10 4.33 12.61
CA THR A 236 -8.86 4.62 14.02
C THR A 236 -8.07 3.47 14.64
N CYS A 237 -7.28 3.77 15.67
CA CYS A 237 -6.52 2.78 16.43
C CYS A 237 -6.38 3.25 17.87
N ASP A 238 -5.90 2.37 18.75
CA ASP A 238 -5.50 2.77 20.09
C ASP A 238 -4.17 3.54 20.02
N ARG A 239 -4.30 4.86 20.20
CA ARG A 239 -3.18 5.81 20.15
C ARG A 239 -2.14 5.51 21.23
N ASP A 240 -2.57 5.14 22.44
CA ASP A 240 -1.66 4.97 23.58
C ASP A 240 -0.78 3.74 23.40
N THR A 241 -1.33 2.66 22.84
CA THR A 241 -0.54 1.48 22.46
C THR A 241 0.50 1.81 21.38
N CYS A 242 0.12 2.59 20.37
CA CYS A 242 1.06 3.01 19.32
C CYS A 242 2.18 3.90 19.90
N LEU A 243 1.84 4.88 20.73
CA LEU A 243 2.82 5.77 21.35
C LEU A 243 3.75 5.03 22.31
N SER A 244 3.25 4.01 23.01
CA SER A 244 4.08 3.16 23.86
C SER A 244 5.23 2.52 23.08
N ALA A 245 5.01 2.15 21.81
CA ALA A 245 6.09 1.65 20.96
C ALA A 245 7.17 2.72 20.68
N LEU A 246 6.76 3.96 20.41
CA LEU A 246 7.69 5.09 20.24
C LEU A 246 8.46 5.40 21.52
N TYR A 247 7.75 5.44 22.66
CA TYR A 247 8.36 5.74 23.94
C TYR A 247 9.37 4.67 24.33
N ASN A 248 9.06 3.39 24.11
CA ASN A 248 10.00 2.30 24.37
C ASN A 248 11.24 2.37 23.47
N ALA A 249 11.12 2.90 22.25
CA ALA A 249 12.24 3.03 21.32
C ALA A 249 13.15 4.22 21.67
N TYR A 250 12.58 5.36 22.09
CA TYR A 250 13.34 6.62 22.16
C TYR A 250 13.34 7.32 23.51
N VAL A 251 12.43 7.01 24.43
CA VAL A 251 12.29 7.77 25.68
C VAL A 251 13.05 7.09 26.80
N GLN A 252 13.91 7.84 27.49
CA GLN A 252 14.60 7.40 28.70
C GLN A 252 13.88 7.97 29.93
N ALA A 253 13.50 7.10 30.87
CA ALA A 253 12.82 7.53 32.09
C ALA A 253 13.78 8.28 33.04
N GLY A 254 13.30 9.38 33.63
CA GLY A 254 14.02 10.14 34.66
C GLY A 254 15.05 11.15 34.14
N SER A 255 15.13 11.37 32.83
CA SER A 255 15.92 12.45 32.25
C SER A 255 15.15 13.79 32.30
N PRO A 256 15.83 14.93 32.50
CA PRO A 256 15.21 16.24 32.27
C PRO A 256 14.66 16.42 30.84
N CYS A 257 15.20 15.67 29.87
CA CYS A 257 14.77 15.69 28.48
C CYS A 257 13.56 14.80 28.19
N THR A 258 13.17 13.88 29.10
CA THR A 258 12.11 12.88 28.89
C THR A 258 10.85 13.49 28.30
N LYS A 259 10.34 14.56 28.90
CA LYS A 259 9.10 15.22 28.43
C LYS A 259 9.24 15.78 27.02
N THR A 260 10.38 16.39 26.69
CA THR A 260 10.62 16.99 25.37
C THR A 260 10.69 15.92 24.28
N VAL A 261 11.33 14.79 24.58
CA VAL A 261 11.40 13.64 23.66
C VAL A 261 10.02 12.98 23.50
N MET A 262 9.24 12.84 24.58
CA MET A 262 7.85 12.37 24.50
C MET A 262 6.99 13.27 23.60
N GLU A 263 7.09 14.60 23.74
CA GLU A 263 6.38 15.55 22.86
C GLU A 263 6.78 15.38 21.39
N ALA A 264 8.05 15.10 21.10
CA ALA A 264 8.51 14.81 19.74
C ALA A 264 8.00 13.46 19.21
N CYS A 265 7.89 12.43 20.06
CA CYS A 265 7.25 11.16 19.72
C CYS A 265 5.76 11.37 19.37
N ASP A 266 5.04 12.13 20.19
CA ASP A 266 3.62 12.44 19.96
C ASP A 266 3.40 13.14 18.63
N ASP A 267 4.17 14.20 18.37
CA ASP A 267 4.10 14.94 17.10
C ASP A 267 4.52 14.04 15.92
N SER A 268 5.55 13.20 16.08
CA SER A 268 5.94 12.23 15.04
C SER A 268 4.79 11.29 14.69
N PHE A 269 4.14 10.73 15.70
CA PHE A 269 3.05 9.78 15.50
C PHE A 269 1.86 10.46 14.82
N ASP A 270 1.34 11.53 15.41
CA ASP A 270 0.09 12.17 14.98
C ASP A 270 0.23 12.85 13.60
N ARG A 271 1.37 13.51 13.34
CA ARG A 271 1.56 14.32 12.14
C ARG A 271 2.17 13.55 10.97
N LEU A 272 3.04 12.57 11.24
CA LEU A 272 3.88 11.97 10.20
C LEU A 272 3.65 10.46 10.04
N ILE A 273 3.69 9.69 11.12
CA ILE A 273 3.62 8.22 11.04
C ILE A 273 2.19 7.77 10.76
N PHE A 274 1.24 8.12 11.62
CA PHE A 274 -0.13 7.62 11.53
C PHE A 274 -0.81 8.01 10.20
N PRO A 275 -0.76 9.29 9.72
CA PRO A 275 -1.35 9.64 8.43
C PRO A 275 -0.68 8.96 7.23
N SER A 276 0.59 8.55 7.35
CA SER A 276 1.26 7.75 6.32
C SER A 276 0.77 6.31 6.34
N LEU A 277 0.77 5.68 7.50
CA LEU A 277 0.38 4.28 7.66
C LEU A 277 -1.13 4.07 7.42
N GLU A 278 -1.97 5.05 7.75
CA GLU A 278 -3.40 5.05 7.42
C GLU A 278 -3.61 4.97 5.90
N ARG A 279 -2.90 5.80 5.13
CA ARG A 279 -2.99 5.78 3.66
C ARG A 279 -2.48 4.47 3.08
N GLU A 280 -1.36 3.97 3.57
CA GLU A 280 -0.82 2.66 3.19
C GLU A 280 -1.86 1.56 3.44
N LEU A 281 -2.42 1.50 4.65
CA LEU A 281 -3.43 0.51 5.01
C LEU A 281 -4.71 0.63 4.17
N ARG A 282 -5.21 1.85 3.92
CA ARG A 282 -6.38 2.08 3.05
C ARG A 282 -6.13 1.60 1.62
N ASN A 283 -4.94 1.87 1.08
CA ASN A 283 -4.55 1.40 -0.25
C ASN A 283 -4.47 -0.14 -0.30
N ASP A 284 -3.85 -0.77 0.69
CA ASP A 284 -3.75 -2.23 0.78
C ASP A 284 -5.12 -2.90 0.85
N LEU A 285 -6.04 -2.34 1.65
CA LEU A 285 -7.42 -2.83 1.75
C LEU A 285 -8.15 -2.70 0.41
N SER A 286 -7.99 -1.56 -0.26
CA SER A 286 -8.59 -1.28 -1.56
C SER A 286 -8.08 -2.25 -2.63
N GLU A 287 -6.76 -2.44 -2.72
CA GLU A 287 -6.12 -3.33 -3.69
C GLU A 287 -6.54 -4.78 -3.48
N LYS A 288 -6.56 -5.26 -2.23
CA LYS A 288 -7.04 -6.61 -1.89
C LYS A 288 -8.51 -6.80 -2.28
N ALA A 289 -9.34 -5.80 -2.00
CA ALA A 289 -10.76 -5.84 -2.32
C ALA A 289 -11.02 -5.84 -3.82
N GLN A 290 -10.30 -5.00 -4.57
CA GLN A 290 -10.38 -4.93 -6.03
C GLN A 290 -9.88 -6.23 -6.69
N THR A 291 -8.74 -6.74 -6.25
CA THR A 291 -8.18 -8.01 -6.76
C THR A 291 -9.15 -9.16 -6.52
N GLY A 292 -9.75 -9.25 -5.33
CA GLY A 292 -10.77 -10.25 -5.03
C GLY A 292 -12.02 -10.11 -5.91
N ALA A 293 -12.50 -8.89 -6.14
CA ALA A 293 -13.65 -8.63 -7.02
C ALA A 293 -13.35 -9.00 -8.48
N ILE A 294 -12.18 -8.61 -9.00
CA ILE A 294 -11.72 -8.93 -10.35
C ILE A 294 -11.63 -10.45 -10.54
N HIS A 295 -11.10 -11.17 -9.54
CA HIS A 295 -11.04 -12.63 -9.57
C HIS A 295 -12.45 -13.25 -9.72
N VAL A 296 -13.41 -12.82 -8.91
CA VAL A 296 -14.80 -13.29 -8.99
C VAL A 296 -15.43 -12.96 -10.35
N PHE A 297 -15.21 -11.75 -10.88
CA PHE A 297 -15.68 -11.39 -12.22
C PHE A 297 -15.05 -12.27 -13.30
N GLY A 298 -13.75 -12.58 -13.19
CA GLY A 298 -13.06 -13.49 -14.10
C GLY A 298 -13.63 -14.90 -14.08
N VAL A 299 -13.93 -15.44 -12.89
CA VAL A 299 -14.58 -16.76 -12.73
C VAL A 299 -15.97 -16.76 -13.39
N ASN A 300 -16.78 -15.74 -13.11
CA ASN A 300 -18.12 -15.62 -13.68
C ASN A 300 -18.10 -15.48 -15.20
N LEU A 301 -17.21 -14.62 -15.74
CA LEU A 301 -17.04 -14.44 -17.17
C LEU A 301 -16.58 -15.73 -17.86
N ARG A 302 -15.63 -16.46 -17.26
CA ARG A 302 -15.19 -17.76 -17.78
C ARG A 302 -16.37 -18.73 -17.91
N GLN A 303 -17.24 -18.81 -16.90
CA GLN A 303 -18.42 -19.68 -16.98
C GLN A 303 -19.35 -19.30 -18.13
N LEU A 304 -19.59 -18.01 -18.35
CA LEU A 304 -20.40 -17.52 -19.47
C LEU A 304 -19.76 -17.86 -20.83
N LEU A 305 -18.45 -17.65 -20.99
CA LEU A 305 -17.73 -17.94 -22.23
C LEU A 305 -17.65 -19.43 -22.55
N MET A 306 -17.66 -20.29 -21.53
CA MET A 306 -17.60 -21.74 -21.68
C MET A 306 -18.97 -22.40 -21.85
N GLN A 307 -20.06 -21.62 -21.94
CA GLN A 307 -21.38 -22.17 -22.19
C GLN A 307 -21.42 -22.91 -23.54
N PRO A 308 -21.98 -24.13 -23.60
CA PRO A 308 -22.12 -24.86 -24.85
C PRO A 308 -22.90 -24.04 -25.88
N PRO A 309 -22.36 -23.83 -27.09
CA PRO A 309 -23.05 -23.04 -28.10
C PRO A 309 -24.26 -23.81 -28.66
N VAL A 310 -25.37 -23.10 -28.85
CA VAL A 310 -26.53 -23.62 -29.60
C VAL A 310 -26.25 -23.44 -31.09
N LYS A 311 -26.02 -24.55 -31.80
CA LYS A 311 -25.64 -24.55 -33.23
C LYS A 311 -26.84 -24.83 -34.13
N ASN A 312 -26.85 -24.22 -35.32
CA ASN A 312 -27.77 -24.53 -36.42
C ASN A 312 -29.27 -24.42 -36.05
N ARG A 313 -29.64 -23.40 -35.27
CA ARG A 313 -31.03 -23.13 -34.88
C ARG A 313 -31.40 -21.70 -35.24
N VAL A 314 -32.62 -21.51 -35.75
CA VAL A 314 -33.22 -20.17 -35.82
C VAL A 314 -33.52 -19.72 -34.39
N THR A 315 -33.06 -18.54 -34.01
CA THR A 315 -33.13 -18.03 -32.64
C THR A 315 -33.76 -16.64 -32.61
N LEU A 316 -34.69 -16.43 -31.69
CA LEU A 316 -35.24 -15.12 -31.36
C LEU A 316 -34.54 -14.58 -30.11
N GLY A 317 -33.78 -13.50 -30.25
CA GLY A 317 -33.20 -12.74 -29.14
C GLY A 317 -34.20 -11.71 -28.62
N LEU A 318 -34.35 -11.64 -27.30
CA LEU A 318 -35.18 -10.64 -26.62
C LEU A 318 -34.30 -9.82 -25.68
N ASP A 319 -34.24 -8.50 -25.91
CA ASP A 319 -33.63 -7.54 -25.01
C ASP A 319 -34.74 -6.74 -24.28
N PRO A 320 -35.05 -7.09 -23.02
CA PRO A 320 -36.20 -6.56 -22.31
C PRO A 320 -35.97 -5.12 -21.83
N ALA A 321 -36.94 -4.24 -22.07
CA ALA A 321 -36.98 -2.90 -21.45
C ALA A 321 -38.41 -2.39 -21.31
N TYR A 322 -38.68 -1.68 -20.21
CA TYR A 322 -40.00 -1.10 -19.96
C TYR A 322 -40.24 0.16 -20.80
N ARG A 323 -39.48 1.24 -20.56
CA ARG A 323 -39.73 2.55 -21.18
C ARG A 323 -39.47 2.58 -22.69
N THR A 324 -38.50 1.80 -23.16
CA THR A 324 -38.02 1.84 -24.55
C THR A 324 -38.51 0.64 -25.38
N GLY A 325 -39.44 -0.16 -24.85
CA GLY A 325 -39.94 -1.39 -25.47
C GLY A 325 -38.92 -2.54 -25.49
N CYS A 326 -39.41 -3.77 -25.61
CA CYS A 326 -38.58 -4.96 -25.78
C CYS A 326 -38.09 -5.05 -27.22
N LYS A 327 -36.77 -5.17 -27.41
CA LYS A 327 -36.18 -5.33 -28.75
C LYS A 327 -36.11 -6.80 -29.08
N LEU A 328 -36.47 -7.13 -30.31
CA LEU A 328 -36.55 -8.47 -30.85
C LEU A 328 -35.63 -8.56 -32.06
N ALA A 329 -34.85 -9.63 -32.15
CA ALA A 329 -34.04 -9.95 -33.31
C ALA A 329 -34.15 -11.44 -33.64
N VAL A 330 -34.44 -11.79 -34.89
CA VAL A 330 -34.44 -13.18 -35.36
C VAL A 330 -33.15 -13.42 -36.14
N VAL A 331 -32.42 -14.47 -35.78
CA VAL A 331 -31.22 -14.94 -36.51
C VAL A 331 -31.42 -16.35 -37.04
N ASP A 332 -30.84 -16.65 -38.21
CA ASP A 332 -30.84 -18.00 -38.77
C ASP A 332 -29.76 -18.92 -38.14
N GLY A 333 -29.68 -20.17 -38.60
CA GLY A 333 -28.73 -21.15 -38.07
C GLY A 333 -27.24 -20.82 -38.25
N THR A 334 -26.91 -19.82 -39.09
CA THR A 334 -25.54 -19.31 -39.29
C THR A 334 -25.23 -18.07 -38.44
N GLY A 335 -26.25 -17.52 -37.77
CA GLY A 335 -26.18 -16.24 -37.05
C GLY A 335 -26.50 -15.03 -37.93
N LYS A 336 -26.95 -15.21 -39.17
CA LYS A 336 -27.38 -14.10 -40.03
C LYS A 336 -28.71 -13.53 -39.50
N VAL A 337 -28.77 -12.22 -39.35
CA VAL A 337 -30.00 -11.52 -38.96
C VAL A 337 -31.03 -11.63 -40.09
N LEU A 338 -32.23 -12.12 -39.73
CA LEU A 338 -33.38 -12.26 -40.62
C LEU A 338 -34.35 -11.09 -40.49
N ASP A 339 -34.64 -10.66 -39.27
CA ASP A 339 -35.54 -9.54 -38.99
C ASP A 339 -35.30 -8.96 -37.59
N THR A 340 -35.78 -7.74 -37.35
CA THR A 340 -35.70 -7.02 -36.08
C THR A 340 -36.95 -6.17 -35.85
N THR A 341 -37.42 -6.07 -34.61
CA THR A 341 -38.54 -5.17 -34.27
C THR A 341 -38.50 -4.72 -32.81
N VAL A 342 -39.37 -3.78 -32.45
CA VAL A 342 -39.56 -3.33 -31.07
C VAL A 342 -41.02 -3.50 -30.70
N VAL A 343 -41.29 -4.18 -29.59
CA VAL A 343 -42.64 -4.37 -29.05
C VAL A 343 -42.79 -3.69 -27.69
N TYR A 344 -44.02 -3.29 -27.37
CA TYR A 344 -44.40 -2.73 -26.07
C TYR A 344 -45.44 -3.67 -25.45
N PRO A 345 -45.01 -4.80 -24.87
CA PRO A 345 -45.89 -5.86 -24.40
C PRO A 345 -46.59 -5.53 -23.08
#